data_AF-A0A1Y4A1A4-F1
#
_entry.id   AF-A0A1Y4A1A4-F1
#
_cell.length_a   1.000
_cell.length_b   1.000
_cell.length_c   1.000
_cell.angle_alpha   90.00
_cell.angle_beta   90.00
_cell.angle_gamma   90.00
#
_symmetry.space_group_name_H-M   'P 1'
#
loop_
_entity.id
_entity.type
_entity.pdbx_description
1 polymer ?
#
loop_
_entity_poly.entity_id
_entity_poly.type
_entity_poly.pdbx_seq_one_letter_code
_entity_poly.pdbx_strand_id
1 'polypeptide(L)'
;MAFAIVRIHPDRQADKKVVRHYTKAEQADLDIKTSVNKIGEIVNLSQELNTKLWDELNGGKTYEEVEELYCDIAKLDVLSGIEIDKAKREFAVDSVAEIKALKRKYEATYGNHLRTVQNKNDSIHADNMERLIPWWLEQRLGRRDDVVFPEAEYYEFLYFNVCGYKICATHGDLDNVKSAGRTLNTLFVKKYGSEIDYVILADKHHKEEFEELGIESMVVRSLCGTDEYANGKRLYSTPGQLMMVFKPGMGADACYQIKLN
;
A
#
# COMPACT_ATOMS: atom_id res chain seq x y z
N MET A 1 9.63 24.15 21.02
CA MET A 1 10.68 23.13 21.25
C MET A 1 10.09 22.13 22.23
N ALA A 2 9.43 21.08 21.71
CA ALA A 2 8.74 20.09 22.55
C ALA A 2 9.59 18.81 22.59
N PHE A 3 9.99 18.40 23.79
CA PHE A 3 10.65 17.13 24.02
C PHE A 3 9.56 16.08 24.27
N ALA A 4 9.39 15.14 23.35
CA ALA A 4 8.51 13.98 23.57
C ALA A 4 9.27 12.90 24.34
N ILE A 5 8.78 12.55 25.54
CA ILE A 5 9.27 11.39 26.29
C ILE A 5 8.47 10.18 25.82
N VAL A 6 9.06 9.38 24.93
CA VAL A 6 8.47 8.12 24.45
C VAL A 6 8.47 7.11 25.59
N ARG A 7 7.29 6.65 26.03
CA ARG A 7 7.15 5.49 26.91
C ARG A 7 7.30 4.21 26.08
N ILE A 8 8.48 3.62 26.16
CA ILE A 8 8.74 2.29 25.61
C ILE A 8 8.06 1.25 26.54
N HIS A 9 7.22 0.38 25.98
CA HIS A 9 6.60 -0.73 26.70
C HIS A 9 7.64 -1.62 27.42
N PRO A 10 7.31 -2.27 28.55
CA PRO A 10 8.30 -2.80 29.49
C PRO A 10 9.00 -4.11 29.09
N ASP A 11 8.75 -4.66 27.90
CA ASP A 11 9.36 -5.91 27.45
C ASP A 11 10.78 -5.68 26.93
N ARG A 12 11.66 -5.19 27.82
CA ARG A 12 13.11 -5.19 27.63
C ARG A 12 13.59 -6.64 27.62
N GLN A 13 13.69 -7.24 26.44
CA GLN A 13 14.71 -8.26 26.23
C GLN A 13 16.06 -7.54 26.41
N ALA A 14 16.84 -7.96 27.41
CA ALA A 14 18.15 -7.35 27.69
C ALA A 14 18.99 -7.30 26.40
N ASP A 15 19.51 -6.13 26.05
CA ASP A 15 20.40 -5.93 24.90
C ASP A 15 21.51 -6.99 24.95
N LYS A 16 21.39 -8.01 24.11
CA LYS A 16 22.46 -8.99 23.92
C LYS A 16 23.55 -8.28 23.15
N LYS A 17 24.59 -7.85 23.87
CA LYS A 17 25.81 -7.35 23.24
C LYS A 17 26.42 -8.50 22.44
N VAL A 18 26.27 -8.44 21.12
CA VAL A 18 26.87 -9.45 20.25
C VAL A 18 28.38 -9.29 20.32
N VAL A 19 29.06 -10.33 20.80
CA VAL A 19 30.52 -10.37 20.89
C VAL A 19 31.04 -10.66 19.49
N ARG A 20 31.79 -9.72 18.91
CA ARG A 20 32.48 -9.91 17.62
C ARG A 20 33.97 -10.07 17.81
N HIS A 21 34.56 -10.92 16.98
CA HIS A 21 35.99 -11.17 16.91
C HIS A 21 36.67 -10.40 15.78
N TYR A 22 35.90 -9.61 15.00
CA TYR A 22 36.35 -8.77 13.89
C TYR A 22 37.18 -9.54 12.86
N THR A 23 36.82 -10.81 12.62
CA THR A 23 37.44 -11.60 11.55
C THR A 23 37.06 -11.03 10.18
N LYS A 24 37.83 -11.33 9.13
CA LYS A 24 37.48 -10.90 7.76
C LYS A 24 36.07 -11.35 7.34
N ALA A 25 35.64 -12.52 7.79
CA ALA A 25 34.29 -13.03 7.52
C ALA A 25 33.21 -12.24 8.26
N GLU A 26 33.42 -11.90 9.52
CA GLU A 26 32.49 -11.07 10.30
C GLU A 26 32.41 -9.61 9.80
N GLN A 27 33.54 -9.07 9.31
CA GLN A 27 33.58 -7.75 8.69
C GLN A 27 32.81 -7.75 7.36
N ALA A 28 33.00 -8.77 6.51
CA ALA A 28 32.24 -8.91 5.27
C ALA A 28 30.73 -9.12 5.50
N ASP A 29 30.35 -9.92 6.50
CA ASP A 29 28.94 -10.09 6.90
C ASP A 29 28.32 -8.79 7.41
N LEU A 30 29.08 -7.99 8.18
CA LEU A 30 28.64 -6.65 8.58
C LEU A 30 28.42 -5.74 7.38
N ASP A 31 29.39 -5.66 6.48
CA ASP A 31 29.30 -4.78 5.31
C ASP A 31 28.06 -5.13 4.47
N ILE A 32 27.79 -6.42 4.26
CA ILE A 32 26.59 -6.91 3.57
C ILE A 32 25.32 -6.49 4.34
N LYS A 33 25.24 -6.74 5.64
CA LYS A 33 24.06 -6.39 6.46
C LYS A 33 23.81 -4.89 6.52
N THR A 34 24.87 -4.09 6.57
CA THR A 34 24.78 -2.63 6.63
C THR A 34 24.47 -2.02 5.25
N SER A 35 24.85 -2.71 4.16
CA SER A 35 24.53 -2.28 2.79
C SER A 35 23.03 -2.33 2.49
N VAL A 36 22.28 -3.17 3.20
CA VAL A 36 20.82 -3.28 3.10
C VAL A 36 20.18 -2.51 4.27
N ASN A 37 20.19 -1.18 4.19
CA ASN A 37 19.55 -0.33 5.20
C ASN A 37 18.10 0.03 4.83
N LYS A 38 17.28 0.37 5.83
CA LYS A 38 15.88 0.76 5.66
C LYS A 38 15.63 2.26 5.80
N ILE A 39 16.69 3.07 5.76
CA ILE A 39 16.60 4.52 5.98
C ILE A 39 15.69 5.19 4.96
N GLY A 40 15.82 4.82 3.68
CA GLY A 40 14.97 5.39 2.62
C GLY A 40 13.48 5.11 2.87
N GLU A 41 13.13 3.88 3.22
CA GLU A 41 11.75 3.48 3.52
C GLU A 41 11.18 4.23 4.73
N ILE A 42 11.98 4.35 5.81
CA ILE A 42 11.59 5.05 7.03
C ILE A 42 11.36 6.54 6.75
N VAL A 43 12.26 7.18 6.01
CA VAL A 43 12.16 8.61 5.68
C VAL A 43 10.94 8.87 4.81
N ASN A 44 10.70 8.05 3.79
CA ASN A 44 9.54 8.20 2.91
C ASN A 44 8.23 8.07 3.68
N LEU A 45 8.09 7.03 4.50
CA LEU A 45 6.90 6.84 5.33
C LEU A 45 6.74 7.97 6.34
N SER A 46 7.83 8.46 6.93
CA SER A 46 7.79 9.59 7.86
C SER A 46 7.29 10.87 7.17
N GLN A 47 7.72 11.14 5.94
CA GLN A 47 7.24 12.29 5.16
C GLN A 47 5.75 12.18 4.82
N GLU A 48 5.30 10.99 4.43
CA GLU A 48 3.89 10.67 4.17
C GLU A 48 3.03 10.96 5.40
N LEU A 49 3.39 10.38 6.55
CA LEU A 49 2.63 10.52 7.79
C LEU A 49 2.70 11.93 8.38
N ASN A 50 3.84 12.62 8.29
CA ASN A 50 3.93 14.03 8.70
C ASN A 50 3.00 14.91 7.86
N THR A 51 2.88 14.65 6.56
CA THR A 51 1.96 15.38 5.69
C THR A 51 0.52 15.20 6.17
N LYS A 52 0.12 13.96 6.46
CA LYS A 52 -1.19 13.64 7.03
C LYS A 52 -1.42 14.32 8.39
N LEU A 53 -0.44 14.26 9.30
CA LEU A 53 -0.56 14.88 10.63
C LEU A 53 -0.81 16.39 10.54
N TRP A 54 -0.03 17.10 9.71
CA TRP A 54 -0.17 18.55 9.58
C TRP A 54 -1.50 18.98 8.97
N ASP A 55 -2.01 18.20 8.02
CA ASP A 55 -3.32 18.45 7.42
C ASP A 55 -4.45 18.25 8.43
N GLU A 56 -4.42 17.18 9.21
CA GLU A 56 -5.42 16.91 10.26
C GLU A 56 -5.48 18.04 11.30
N LEU A 57 -4.30 18.51 11.74
CA LEU A 57 -4.20 19.66 12.64
C LEU A 57 -4.71 20.96 12.00
N ASN A 58 -4.40 21.19 10.72
CA ASN A 58 -4.92 22.36 9.98
C ASN A 58 -6.43 22.27 9.73
N GLY A 59 -6.97 21.05 9.62
CA GLY A 59 -8.40 20.74 9.54
C GLY A 59 -9.16 20.96 10.85
N GLY A 60 -8.45 21.27 11.93
CA GLY A 60 -9.02 21.59 13.24
C GLY A 60 -9.10 20.41 14.21
N LYS A 61 -8.51 19.26 13.87
CA LYS A 61 -8.38 18.16 14.83
C LYS A 61 -7.49 18.55 16.00
N THR A 62 -7.87 18.09 17.18
CA THR A 62 -7.11 18.26 18.42
C THR A 62 -5.91 17.31 18.46
N TYR A 63 -4.97 17.57 19.36
CA TYR A 63 -3.80 16.70 19.53
C TYR A 63 -4.23 15.28 19.92
N GLU A 64 -5.22 15.16 20.79
CA GLU A 64 -5.75 13.89 21.29
C GLU A 64 -6.30 13.02 20.15
N GLU A 65 -6.88 13.63 19.12
CA GLU A 65 -7.40 12.92 17.94
C GLU A 65 -6.29 12.45 16.98
N VAL A 66 -5.09 13.03 17.07
CA VAL A 66 -3.95 12.68 16.21
C VAL A 66 -2.75 12.12 16.99
N GLU A 67 -2.89 11.90 18.30
CA GLU A 67 -1.82 11.46 19.19
C GLU A 67 -1.20 10.16 18.69
N GLU A 68 -2.04 9.22 18.25
CA GLU A 68 -1.59 7.93 17.74
C GLU A 68 -0.72 8.08 16.47
N LEU A 69 -1.15 8.91 15.52
CA LEU A 69 -0.39 9.22 14.31
C LEU A 69 0.94 9.91 14.64
N TYR A 70 0.92 10.83 15.60
CA TYR A 70 2.13 11.47 16.10
C TYR A 70 3.10 10.47 16.74
N CYS A 71 2.60 9.54 17.56
CA CYS A 71 3.39 8.47 18.17
C CYS A 71 4.02 7.55 17.11
N ASP A 72 3.29 7.23 16.04
CA ASP A 72 3.82 6.43 14.94
C ASP A 72 4.91 7.15 14.13
N ILE A 73 4.76 8.46 13.91
CA ILE A 73 5.82 9.30 13.32
C ILE A 73 7.05 9.33 14.24
N ALA A 74 6.87 9.50 15.55
CA ALA A 74 7.96 9.48 16.51
C ALA A 74 8.68 8.12 16.53
N LYS A 75 7.93 7.02 16.34
CA LYS A 75 8.50 5.69 16.19
C LYS A 75 9.40 5.59 14.95
N LEU A 76 9.00 6.19 13.82
CA LEU A 76 9.83 6.25 12.60
C LEU A 76 11.12 7.05 12.83
N ASP A 77 11.06 8.15 13.57
CA ASP A 77 12.26 8.92 13.95
C ASP A 77 13.27 8.05 14.73
N VAL A 78 12.79 7.32 15.75
CA VAL A 78 13.63 6.39 16.53
C VAL A 78 14.21 5.28 15.64
N LEU A 79 13.40 4.68 14.76
CA LEU A 79 13.85 3.65 13.83
C LEU A 79 14.92 4.17 12.87
N SER A 80 14.80 5.41 12.39
CA SER A 80 15.80 6.03 11.51
C SER A 80 17.17 6.14 12.22
N GLY A 81 17.17 6.53 13.49
CA GLY A 81 18.37 6.60 14.32
C GLY A 81 19.00 5.22 14.53
N ILE A 82 18.17 4.20 14.76
CA ILE A 82 18.62 2.81 14.88
C ILE A 82 19.27 2.33 13.58
N GLU A 83 18.65 2.55 12.42
CA GLU A 83 19.20 2.16 11.12
C GLU A 83 20.54 2.84 10.80
N ILE A 84 20.69 4.12 11.15
CA ILE A 84 21.96 4.85 10.97
C ILE A 84 23.04 4.27 11.90
N ASP A 85 22.70 4.00 13.15
CA ASP A 85 23.66 3.50 14.13
C ASP A 85 24.00 2.01 13.96
N LYS A 86 23.28 1.25 13.10
CA LYS A 86 23.62 -0.14 12.75
C LYS A 86 25.03 -0.28 12.17
N ALA A 87 25.54 0.78 11.55
CA ALA A 87 26.94 0.84 11.09
C ALA A 87 27.97 0.81 12.25
N LYS A 88 27.54 1.12 13.48
CA LYS A 88 28.42 1.25 14.66
C LYS A 88 28.16 0.18 15.72
N ARG A 89 26.93 -0.30 15.84
CA ARG A 89 26.51 -1.26 16.87
C ARG A 89 25.31 -2.06 16.43
N GLU A 90 25.17 -3.26 16.99
CA GLU A 90 23.99 -4.09 16.76
C GLU A 90 22.87 -3.72 17.73
N PHE A 91 21.63 -3.81 17.23
CA PHE A 91 20.41 -3.55 18.00
C PHE A 91 19.50 -4.78 17.89
N ALA A 92 18.76 -5.08 18.96
CA ALA A 92 17.79 -6.20 18.97
C ALA A 92 16.49 -5.87 18.23
N VAL A 93 16.26 -4.60 17.87
CA VAL A 93 15.04 -4.13 17.20
C VAL A 93 15.04 -4.57 15.74
N ASP A 94 13.96 -5.25 15.34
CA ASP A 94 13.69 -5.61 13.95
C ASP A 94 12.96 -4.46 13.24
N SER A 95 13.72 -3.52 12.69
CA SER A 95 13.19 -2.40 11.94
C SER A 95 12.31 -2.83 10.76
N VAL A 96 12.56 -4.00 10.16
CA VAL A 96 11.76 -4.49 9.01
C VAL A 96 10.36 -4.86 9.47
N ALA A 97 10.25 -5.59 10.59
CA ALA A 97 8.97 -5.95 11.17
C ALA A 97 8.17 -4.71 11.59
N GLU A 98 8.83 -3.73 12.21
CA GLU A 98 8.21 -2.48 12.67
C GLU A 98 7.70 -1.60 11.51
N ILE A 99 8.53 -1.39 10.48
CA ILE A 99 8.13 -0.65 9.27
C ILE A 99 6.96 -1.35 8.59
N LYS A 100 6.97 -2.68 8.50
CA LYS A 100 5.88 -3.45 7.90
C LYS A 100 4.58 -3.33 8.70
N ALA A 101 4.63 -3.22 10.02
CA ALA A 101 3.45 -2.97 10.84
C ALA A 101 2.87 -1.56 10.58
N LEU A 102 3.74 -0.53 10.51
CA LEU A 102 3.32 0.83 10.22
C LEU A 102 2.79 0.99 8.79
N LYS A 103 3.44 0.38 7.79
CA LYS A 103 2.94 0.39 6.40
C LYS A 103 1.53 -0.19 6.33
N ARG A 104 1.29 -1.36 6.92
CA ARG A 104 -0.05 -1.98 7.00
C ARG A 104 -1.12 -1.09 7.64
N LYS A 105 -0.75 -0.31 8.65
CA LYS A 105 -1.67 0.60 9.33
C LYS A 105 -2.17 1.74 8.44
N TYR A 106 -1.39 2.11 7.41
CA TYR A 106 -1.67 3.24 6.53
C TYR A 106 -1.75 2.81 5.06
N GLU A 107 -2.04 1.54 4.77
CA GLU A 107 -2.04 0.97 3.42
C GLU A 107 -3.23 1.49 2.59
N ALA A 108 -2.98 1.61 1.28
CA ALA A 108 -3.94 1.91 0.24
C ALA A 108 -3.59 1.03 -0.96
N THR A 109 -4.48 0.84 -1.94
CA THR A 109 -4.08 0.16 -3.18
C THR A 109 -3.20 1.08 -4.01
N TYR A 110 -2.04 0.57 -4.42
CA TYR A 110 -1.03 1.29 -5.18
C TYR A 110 -0.51 0.40 -6.32
N GLY A 111 -0.04 1.03 -7.37
CA GLY A 111 0.52 0.38 -8.54
C GLY A 111 2.03 0.25 -8.53
N ASN A 112 2.62 0.25 -9.72
CA ASN A 112 4.06 0.10 -9.91
C ASN A 112 4.76 1.36 -10.45
N HIS A 113 4.00 2.44 -10.68
CA HIS A 113 4.43 3.63 -11.41
C HIS A 113 5.13 4.66 -10.51
N LEU A 114 4.65 4.85 -9.29
CA LEU A 114 5.16 5.86 -8.35
C LEU A 114 6.04 5.25 -7.25
N ARG A 115 6.76 4.19 -7.61
CA ARG A 115 7.81 3.60 -6.76
C ARG A 115 8.89 4.62 -6.43
N THR A 116 9.31 4.67 -5.17
CA THR A 116 10.41 5.57 -4.76
C THR A 116 11.79 4.99 -5.07
N VAL A 117 11.87 3.70 -5.41
CA VAL A 117 13.10 3.00 -5.80
C VAL A 117 13.20 2.96 -7.34
N GLN A 118 14.30 3.45 -7.89
CA GLN A 118 14.48 3.55 -9.35
C GLN A 118 14.48 2.17 -10.04
N ASN A 119 15.23 1.22 -9.48
CA ASN A 119 15.34 -0.12 -10.03
C ASN A 119 14.13 -0.98 -9.60
N LYS A 120 13.40 -1.52 -10.59
CA LYS A 120 12.23 -2.37 -10.34
C LYS A 120 12.58 -3.62 -9.52
N ASN A 121 13.76 -4.20 -9.73
CA ASN A 121 14.17 -5.43 -9.04
C ASN A 121 14.48 -5.19 -7.55
N ASP A 122 14.77 -3.94 -7.20
CA ASP A 122 15.12 -3.54 -5.83
C ASP A 122 13.90 -2.91 -5.11
N SER A 123 12.80 -2.68 -5.84
CA SER A 123 11.58 -2.08 -5.31
C SER A 123 10.77 -3.13 -4.57
N ILE A 124 10.57 -2.94 -3.27
CA ILE A 124 9.45 -3.59 -2.58
C ILE A 124 8.19 -2.80 -2.96
N HIS A 125 7.13 -3.48 -3.41
CA HIS A 125 5.92 -2.82 -3.94
C HIS A 125 5.29 -1.77 -3.01
N ALA A 126 5.48 -1.95 -1.69
CA ALA A 126 4.98 -1.04 -0.67
C ALA A 126 5.70 0.32 -0.58
N ASP A 127 6.83 0.52 -1.26
CA ASP A 127 7.52 1.82 -1.37
C ASP A 127 6.94 2.65 -2.51
N ASN A 128 5.68 3.08 -2.37
CA ASN A 128 4.94 3.76 -3.42
C ASN A 128 4.23 5.05 -2.93
N MET A 129 4.48 6.16 -3.63
CA MET A 129 3.86 7.47 -3.35
C MET A 129 2.38 7.54 -3.72
N GLU A 130 1.83 6.57 -4.45
CA GLU A 130 0.40 6.46 -4.78
C GLU A 130 -0.47 6.34 -3.53
N ARG A 131 0.11 5.96 -2.38
CA ARG A 131 -0.57 5.94 -1.09
C ARG A 131 -1.10 7.31 -0.65
N LEU A 132 -0.51 8.39 -1.16
CA LEU A 132 -1.00 9.75 -0.94
C LEU A 132 -2.24 10.08 -1.77
N ILE A 133 -2.54 9.33 -2.84
CA ILE A 133 -3.62 9.66 -3.77
C ILE A 133 -5.00 9.56 -3.08
N PRO A 134 -5.37 8.46 -2.40
CA PRO A 134 -6.66 8.39 -1.71
C PRO A 134 -6.81 9.48 -0.66
N TRP A 135 -5.77 9.69 0.16
CA TRP A 135 -5.76 10.76 1.16
C TRP A 135 -5.97 12.14 0.53
N TRP A 136 -5.30 12.45 -0.59
CA TRP A 136 -5.49 13.73 -1.29
C TRP A 136 -6.90 13.87 -1.90
N LEU A 137 -7.45 12.76 -2.42
CA LEU A 137 -8.82 12.73 -2.96
C LEU A 137 -9.87 12.92 -1.87
N GLU A 138 -9.68 12.34 -0.69
CA GLU A 138 -10.54 12.54 0.49
C GLU A 138 -10.63 14.02 0.87
N GLN A 139 -9.51 14.75 0.89
CA GLN A 139 -9.54 16.18 1.19
C GLN A 139 -10.27 16.98 0.10
N ARG A 140 -10.04 16.64 -1.18
CA ARG A 140 -10.67 17.31 -2.33
C ARG A 140 -12.18 17.06 -2.40
N LEU A 141 -12.61 15.86 -2.04
CA LEU A 141 -13.99 15.41 -2.12
C LEU A 141 -14.69 15.39 -0.76
N GLY A 142 -14.06 15.85 0.32
CA GLY A 142 -14.61 15.76 1.69
C GLY A 142 -15.90 16.56 1.94
N ARG A 143 -16.31 17.42 1.00
CA ARG A 143 -17.64 18.08 1.02
C ARG A 143 -18.76 17.24 0.42
N ARG A 144 -18.43 16.09 -0.17
CA ARG A 144 -19.35 15.16 -0.82
C ARG A 144 -19.53 13.94 0.07
N ASP A 145 -20.74 13.76 0.58
CA ASP A 145 -21.17 12.59 1.35
C ASP A 145 -21.57 11.41 0.44
N ASP A 146 -21.71 11.66 -0.86
CA ASP A 146 -22.04 10.66 -1.88
C ASP A 146 -20.80 9.97 -2.48
N VAL A 147 -19.60 10.26 -1.97
CA VAL A 147 -18.34 9.63 -2.38
C VAL A 147 -17.74 8.92 -1.18
N VAL A 148 -17.45 7.63 -1.34
CA VAL A 148 -16.84 6.79 -0.31
C VAL A 148 -15.54 6.23 -0.84
N PHE A 149 -14.47 6.38 -0.05
CA PHE A 149 -13.19 5.75 -0.30
C PHE A 149 -13.10 4.50 0.58
N PRO A 150 -13.04 3.29 -0.01
CA PRO A 150 -12.85 2.08 0.77
C PRO A 150 -11.42 2.03 1.32
N GLU A 151 -11.27 1.61 2.57
CA GLU A 151 -9.95 1.37 3.17
C GLU A 151 -9.39 0.03 2.70
N ALA A 152 -8.07 -0.04 2.54
CA ALA A 152 -7.39 -1.30 2.26
C ALA A 152 -7.16 -2.06 3.57
N GLU A 153 -8.17 -2.82 4.02
CA GLU A 153 -8.07 -3.63 5.24
C GLU A 153 -7.09 -4.82 5.09
N TYR A 154 -6.83 -5.24 3.84
CA TYR A 154 -6.09 -6.46 3.54
C TYR A 154 -4.95 -6.20 2.56
N TYR A 155 -3.76 -5.90 3.09
CA TYR A 155 -2.57 -5.69 2.25
C TYR A 155 -2.85 -4.59 1.18
N GLU A 156 -2.52 -4.84 -0.09
CA GLU A 156 -2.82 -3.91 -1.20
C GLU A 156 -4.21 -4.08 -1.81
N PHE A 157 -5.10 -4.89 -1.21
CA PHE A 157 -6.44 -5.15 -1.72
C PHE A 157 -7.46 -4.16 -1.13
N LEU A 158 -8.23 -3.49 -1.99
CA LEU A 158 -9.50 -2.90 -1.57
C LEU A 158 -10.53 -4.01 -1.51
N TYR A 159 -11.15 -4.20 -0.34
CA TYR A 159 -12.21 -5.15 -0.17
C TYR A 159 -13.43 -4.46 0.42
N PHE A 160 -14.54 -4.46 -0.31
CA PHE A 160 -15.74 -3.74 0.10
C PHE A 160 -17.02 -4.44 -0.38
N ASN A 161 -18.14 -4.12 0.26
CA ASN A 161 -19.44 -4.68 -0.07
C ASN A 161 -20.31 -3.66 -0.80
N VAL A 162 -20.93 -4.07 -1.91
CA VAL A 162 -21.91 -3.27 -2.63
C VAL A 162 -23.17 -4.10 -2.84
N CYS A 163 -24.29 -3.66 -2.25
CA CYS A 163 -25.58 -4.34 -2.36
C CYS A 163 -25.57 -5.84 -1.98
N GLY A 164 -24.70 -6.24 -1.05
CA GLY A 164 -24.54 -7.64 -0.63
C GLY A 164 -23.41 -8.39 -1.34
N TYR A 165 -22.82 -7.82 -2.39
CA TYR A 165 -21.77 -8.45 -3.18
C TYR A 165 -20.38 -7.97 -2.76
N LYS A 166 -19.45 -8.91 -2.62
CA LYS A 166 -18.10 -8.71 -2.12
C LYS A 166 -17.16 -8.44 -3.28
N ILE A 167 -16.59 -7.24 -3.32
CA ILE A 167 -15.72 -6.77 -4.37
C ILE A 167 -14.29 -6.71 -3.85
N CYS A 168 -13.36 -7.31 -4.58
CA CYS A 168 -11.93 -7.18 -4.34
C CYS A 168 -11.29 -6.41 -5.50
N ALA A 169 -10.61 -5.31 -5.22
CA ALA A 169 -9.86 -4.56 -6.21
C ALA A 169 -8.36 -4.52 -5.87
N THR A 170 -7.53 -4.61 -6.90
CA THR A 170 -6.06 -4.47 -6.80
C THR A 170 -5.51 -3.82 -8.06
N HIS A 171 -4.28 -3.32 -8.02
CA HIS A 171 -3.63 -2.81 -9.20
C HIS A 171 -3.48 -3.87 -10.29
N GLY A 172 -3.18 -5.13 -9.93
CA GLY A 172 -3.20 -6.26 -10.86
C GLY A 172 -1.93 -6.44 -11.70
N ASP A 173 -0.81 -5.83 -11.32
CA ASP A 173 0.48 -6.07 -11.96
C ASP A 173 1.05 -7.46 -11.64
N LEU A 174 0.67 -8.02 -10.48
CA LEU A 174 0.95 -9.39 -10.04
C LEU A 174 -0.12 -10.41 -10.49
N ASP A 175 -1.22 -9.95 -11.10
CA ASP A 175 -2.39 -10.77 -11.39
C ASP A 175 -2.65 -10.90 -12.90
N ASN A 176 -3.35 -11.98 -13.25
CA ASN A 176 -3.91 -12.18 -14.58
C ASN A 176 -5.43 -12.35 -14.46
N VAL A 177 -6.20 -11.59 -15.24
CA VAL A 177 -7.68 -11.59 -15.17
C VAL A 177 -8.29 -12.97 -15.30
N LYS A 178 -7.67 -13.88 -16.06
CA LYS A 178 -8.17 -15.25 -16.26
C LYS A 178 -8.00 -16.16 -15.05
N SER A 179 -7.17 -15.77 -14.09
CA SER A 179 -6.92 -16.54 -12.87
C SER A 179 -7.17 -15.75 -11.58
N ALA A 180 -7.40 -14.44 -11.68
CA ALA A 180 -7.49 -13.55 -10.53
C ALA A 180 -8.68 -13.92 -9.63
N GLY A 181 -9.88 -14.12 -10.20
CA GLY A 181 -11.06 -14.59 -9.47
C GLY A 181 -10.76 -15.81 -8.59
N ARG A 182 -10.26 -16.89 -9.19
CA ARG A 182 -9.90 -18.12 -8.47
C ARG A 182 -8.80 -17.91 -7.43
N THR A 183 -7.73 -17.19 -7.79
CA THR A 183 -6.54 -17.05 -6.95
C THR A 183 -6.82 -16.17 -5.73
N LEU A 184 -7.42 -15.00 -5.96
CA LEU A 184 -7.76 -14.04 -4.91
C LEU A 184 -8.87 -14.61 -4.02
N ASN A 185 -9.91 -15.24 -4.58
CA ASN A 185 -10.93 -15.88 -3.74
C ASN A 185 -10.35 -16.98 -2.85
N THR A 186 -9.46 -17.83 -3.39
CA THR A 186 -8.79 -18.85 -2.57
C THR A 186 -7.97 -18.23 -1.44
N LEU A 187 -7.26 -17.13 -1.71
CA LEU A 187 -6.51 -16.40 -0.70
C LEU A 187 -7.43 -15.82 0.38
N PHE A 188 -8.50 -15.13 -0.02
CA PHE A 188 -9.44 -14.46 0.88
C PHE A 188 -10.20 -15.46 1.75
N VAL A 189 -10.67 -16.58 1.18
CA VAL A 189 -11.33 -17.63 1.96
C VAL A 189 -10.37 -18.23 2.98
N LYS A 190 -9.14 -18.57 2.59
CA LYS A 190 -8.19 -19.22 3.49
C LYS A 190 -7.63 -18.30 4.56
N LYS A 191 -7.39 -17.03 4.24
CA LYS A 191 -6.67 -16.10 5.12
C LYS A 191 -7.62 -15.19 5.90
N TYR A 192 -8.77 -14.85 5.32
CA TYR A 192 -9.70 -13.85 5.86
C TYR A 192 -11.11 -14.40 6.08
N GLY A 193 -11.37 -15.68 5.76
CA GLY A 193 -12.67 -16.32 5.97
C GLY A 193 -13.80 -15.70 5.15
N SER A 194 -13.47 -15.03 4.05
CA SER A 194 -14.41 -14.26 3.24
C SER A 194 -14.28 -14.61 1.76
N GLU A 195 -15.41 -14.67 1.06
CA GLU A 195 -15.49 -14.94 -0.37
C GLU A 195 -15.40 -13.64 -1.19
N ILE A 196 -15.25 -13.78 -2.51
CA ILE A 196 -15.25 -12.68 -3.48
C ILE A 196 -16.21 -13.01 -4.62
N ASP A 197 -17.06 -12.05 -4.97
CA ASP A 197 -18.00 -12.14 -6.09
C ASP A 197 -17.44 -11.42 -7.34
N TYR A 198 -16.73 -10.29 -7.13
CA TYR A 198 -16.16 -9.48 -8.20
C TYR A 198 -14.70 -9.15 -7.94
N VAL A 199 -13.86 -9.26 -8.99
CA VAL A 199 -12.46 -8.83 -8.99
C VAL A 199 -12.26 -7.70 -9.99
N ILE A 200 -11.69 -6.59 -9.52
CA ILE A 200 -11.36 -5.44 -10.37
C ILE A 200 -9.83 -5.26 -10.39
N LEU A 201 -9.24 -5.33 -11.58
CA LEU A 201 -7.81 -5.17 -11.84
C LEU A 201 -7.56 -3.92 -12.68
N ALA A 202 -6.36 -3.36 -12.55
CA ALA A 202 -5.84 -2.27 -13.39
C ALA A 202 -4.55 -2.72 -14.11
N ASP A 203 -3.52 -1.85 -14.15
CA ASP A 203 -2.17 -2.04 -14.72
C ASP A 203 -2.08 -2.27 -16.23
N LYS A 204 -2.89 -3.17 -16.81
CA LYS A 204 -2.75 -3.56 -18.23
C LYS A 204 -3.29 -2.52 -19.22
N HIS A 205 -3.92 -1.46 -18.71
CA HIS A 205 -4.45 -0.30 -19.44
C HIS A 205 -5.43 -0.62 -20.59
N HIS A 206 -5.93 -1.85 -20.67
CA HIS A 206 -6.91 -2.29 -21.66
C HIS A 206 -8.11 -2.93 -20.96
N LYS A 207 -9.19 -3.13 -21.71
CA LYS A 207 -10.39 -3.78 -21.21
C LYS A 207 -10.32 -5.27 -21.47
N GLU A 208 -10.45 -6.07 -20.43
CA GLU A 208 -10.65 -7.52 -20.51
C GLU A 208 -11.64 -7.92 -19.40
N GLU A 209 -12.53 -8.86 -19.69
CA GLU A 209 -13.55 -9.36 -18.76
C GLU A 209 -13.53 -10.89 -18.83
N PHE A 210 -13.59 -11.55 -17.69
CA PHE A 210 -13.57 -13.01 -17.58
C PHE A 210 -14.37 -13.47 -16.38
N GLU A 211 -15.23 -14.47 -16.57
CA GLU A 211 -15.97 -15.12 -15.49
C GLU A 211 -15.47 -16.55 -15.33
N GLU A 212 -15.16 -16.92 -14.09
CA GLU A 212 -14.84 -18.29 -13.73
C GLU A 212 -15.39 -18.60 -12.34
N LEU A 213 -16.10 -19.74 -12.22
CA LEU A 213 -16.65 -20.25 -10.97
C LEU A 213 -17.62 -19.26 -10.29
N GLY A 214 -18.35 -18.47 -11.08
CA GLY A 214 -19.29 -17.47 -10.56
C GLY A 214 -18.62 -16.20 -10.05
N ILE A 215 -17.33 -15.99 -10.34
CA ILE A 215 -16.59 -14.77 -9.97
C ILE A 215 -16.27 -13.99 -11.24
N GLU A 216 -16.78 -12.75 -11.31
CA GLU A 216 -16.49 -11.85 -12.43
C GLU A 216 -15.20 -11.09 -12.20
N SER A 217 -14.22 -11.27 -13.09
CA SER A 217 -12.94 -10.57 -13.07
C SER A 217 -12.85 -9.58 -14.24
N MET A 218 -12.47 -8.34 -13.97
CA MET A 218 -12.42 -7.27 -14.97
C MET A 218 -11.08 -6.51 -14.91
N VAL A 219 -10.55 -6.12 -16.06
CA VAL A 219 -9.45 -5.16 -16.18
C VAL A 219 -10.01 -3.82 -16.63
N VAL A 220 -9.75 -2.77 -15.85
CA VAL A 220 -10.15 -1.40 -16.18
C VAL A 220 -9.13 -0.73 -17.10
N ARG A 221 -9.64 0.17 -17.95
CA ARG A 221 -8.81 1.01 -18.79
C ARG A 221 -8.10 2.09 -17.96
N SER A 222 -7.03 2.62 -18.52
CA SER A 222 -6.40 3.82 -17.98
C SER A 222 -7.21 5.07 -18.32
N LEU A 223 -7.24 6.04 -17.40
CA LEU A 223 -7.82 7.37 -17.62
C LEU A 223 -7.04 8.19 -18.65
N CYS A 224 -5.74 7.91 -18.86
CA CYS A 224 -4.89 8.64 -19.81
C CYS A 224 -4.62 7.90 -21.12
N GLY A 225 -5.11 6.66 -21.26
CA GLY A 225 -4.86 5.83 -22.45
C GLY A 225 -3.45 5.25 -22.49
N THR A 226 -2.87 5.12 -23.69
CA THR A 226 -1.54 4.53 -23.91
C THR A 226 -0.53 5.56 -24.39
N ASP A 227 0.69 5.49 -23.85
CA ASP A 227 1.83 6.35 -24.21
C ASP A 227 2.63 5.79 -25.40
N GLU A 228 3.64 6.54 -25.86
CA GLU A 228 4.50 6.11 -26.97
C GLU A 228 5.27 4.82 -26.68
N TYR A 229 5.62 4.59 -25.41
CA TYR A 229 6.32 3.37 -25.00
C TYR A 229 5.43 2.13 -25.19
N ALA A 230 4.17 2.19 -24.74
CA ALA A 230 3.17 1.15 -24.93
C ALA A 230 2.84 0.97 -26.41
N ASN A 231 2.71 2.06 -27.17
CA ASN A 231 2.48 2.02 -28.62
C ASN A 231 3.62 1.33 -29.37
N GLY A 232 4.88 1.57 -28.95
CA GLY A 232 6.06 0.87 -29.47
C GLY A 232 6.02 -0.65 -29.26
N LYS A 233 5.29 -1.12 -28.25
CA LYS A 233 5.02 -2.54 -27.98
C LYS A 233 3.70 -3.04 -28.56
N ARG A 234 3.00 -2.21 -29.35
CA ARG A 234 1.67 -2.49 -29.93
C ARG A 234 0.58 -2.71 -28.89
N LEU A 235 0.76 -2.17 -27.69
CA LEU A 235 -0.23 -2.18 -26.63
C LEU A 235 -1.05 -0.89 -26.76
N TYR A 236 -2.14 -0.97 -27.52
CA TYR A 236 -3.02 0.18 -27.79
C TYR A 236 -4.28 0.10 -26.95
N SER A 237 -4.66 1.21 -26.33
CA SER A 237 -5.94 1.33 -25.65
C SER A 237 -6.40 2.79 -25.60
N THR A 238 -7.72 2.96 -25.68
CA THR A 238 -8.34 4.28 -25.60
C THR A 238 -8.59 4.64 -24.14
N PRO A 239 -8.43 5.92 -23.74
CA PRO A 239 -8.72 6.34 -22.39
C PRO A 239 -10.17 6.01 -22.01
N GLY A 240 -10.37 5.57 -20.76
CA GLY A 240 -11.70 5.21 -20.30
C GLY A 240 -11.77 4.86 -18.83
N GLN A 241 -13.00 4.74 -18.34
CA GLN A 241 -13.33 4.44 -16.95
C GLN A 241 -14.47 3.43 -16.89
N LEU A 242 -14.44 2.54 -15.89
CA LEU A 242 -15.52 1.62 -15.59
C LEU A 242 -16.49 2.26 -14.57
N MET A 243 -17.79 2.20 -14.86
CA MET A 243 -18.86 2.48 -13.91
C MET A 243 -19.75 1.24 -13.80
N MET A 244 -19.96 0.75 -12.58
CA MET A 244 -20.82 -0.40 -12.31
C MET A 244 -22.04 0.02 -11.50
N VAL A 245 -23.21 -0.48 -11.88
CA VAL A 245 -24.48 -0.26 -11.18
C VAL A 245 -24.92 -1.58 -10.55
N PHE A 246 -25.01 -1.60 -9.23
CA PHE A 246 -25.37 -2.78 -8.46
C PHE A 246 -26.82 -2.74 -8.01
N LYS A 247 -27.45 -3.91 -7.96
CA LYS A 247 -28.79 -4.11 -7.42
C LYS A 247 -28.83 -5.27 -6.43
N PRO A 248 -29.49 -5.10 -5.26
CA PRO A 248 -29.61 -6.17 -4.27
C PRO A 248 -30.21 -7.45 -4.86
N GLY A 249 -29.57 -8.59 -4.58
CA GLY A 249 -30.00 -9.92 -5.06
C GLY A 249 -29.76 -10.19 -6.56
N MET A 250 -29.17 -9.24 -7.29
CA MET A 250 -28.82 -9.40 -8.71
C MET A 250 -27.32 -9.27 -8.98
N GLY A 251 -26.61 -8.39 -8.26
CA GLY A 251 -25.20 -8.10 -8.50
C GLY A 251 -25.05 -6.88 -9.38
N ALA A 252 -24.01 -6.85 -10.21
CA ALA A 252 -23.82 -5.81 -11.22
C ALA A 252 -24.88 -5.95 -12.33
N ASP A 253 -25.92 -5.11 -12.29
CA ASP A 253 -27.00 -5.07 -13.29
C ASP A 253 -26.53 -4.40 -14.59
N ALA A 254 -25.60 -3.44 -14.47
CA ALA A 254 -25.01 -2.77 -15.61
C ALA A 254 -23.55 -2.39 -15.39
N CYS A 255 -22.73 -2.61 -16.42
CA CYS A 255 -21.33 -2.20 -16.49
C CYS A 255 -21.12 -1.26 -17.68
N TYR A 256 -20.88 0.01 -17.38
CA TYR A 256 -20.66 1.06 -18.38
C TYR A 256 -19.18 1.33 -18.56
N GLN A 257 -18.75 1.30 -19.82
CA GLN A 257 -17.40 1.68 -20.23
C GLN A 257 -17.45 3.13 -20.73
N ILE A 258 -17.12 4.06 -19.85
CA ILE A 258 -17.10 5.49 -20.14
C ILE A 258 -15.83 5.78 -20.93
N LYS A 259 -15.96 6.25 -22.17
CA LYS A 259 -14.82 6.73 -22.96
C LYS A 259 -14.46 8.15 -22.54
N LEU A 260 -13.18 8.40 -22.34
CA LEU A 260 -12.66 9.72 -22.01
C LEU A 260 -11.93 10.24 -23.25
N ASN A 261 -12.44 11.33 -23.82
CA ASN A 261 -11.91 11.99 -25.01
C ASN A 261 -11.33 13.34 -24.63
#